data_AF-A0AAU3ZQQ8-F1
#
_entry.id   AF-A0AAU3ZQQ8-F1
#
_cell.length_a   1.000
_cell.length_b   1.000
_cell.length_c   1.000
_cell.angle_alpha   90.00
_cell.angle_beta   90.00
_cell.angle_gamma   90.00
#
_symmetry.space_group_name_H-M   'P 1'
#
loop_
_entity.id
_entity.type
_entity.pdbx_description
1 polymer ?
#
loop_
_entity_poly.entity_id
_entity_poly.type
_entity_poly.pdbx_seq_one_letter_code
_entity_poly.pdbx_strand_id
1 'polypeptide(L)'
;MSNPVSSPPLDSPRASLLWTAKVLVSLGGQDDARPVPEKELADIARGLTAIDHAFREQPCDHGWHPCEDTFGDLTDALAEGDTDSLDETEEDPLAAKCEEITQLLPLLAAHGHAADAVDGWDGSAGEPEVWLCPRTAAGFARAAGELATGRRHADWPRLAEPDLERMSDLRSIAWDYPNCDPEVALSSLGDELAAAPEDASRAGLLLCLTALGDYAGSGRIVERATLDDMIDGFEAVIPALRRESSAADCPHGPHGHPVFGDGDPADDIATGVLLAAPEGRALYDLAFRRGAVVASPGSVQCPAFLLPLAEHARERTRADRDRLFGRQDLRDGQEQGPDE
;
A
#
# COMPACT_ATOMS: atom_id res chain seq x y z
N MET A 1 -23.62 -24.45 23.67
CA MET A 1 -24.83 -23.86 23.05
C MET A 1 -24.47 -22.42 22.72
N SER A 2 -24.13 -22.13 21.46
CA SER A 2 -23.75 -20.76 21.06
C SER A 2 -24.97 -19.86 21.19
N ASN A 3 -24.82 -18.73 21.89
CA ASN A 3 -25.87 -17.73 21.98
C ASN A 3 -26.07 -17.12 20.59
N PRO A 4 -27.31 -16.97 20.09
CA PRO A 4 -27.54 -16.23 18.86
C PRO A 4 -26.98 -14.82 19.06
N VAL A 5 -26.13 -14.39 18.12
CA VAL A 5 -25.58 -13.03 18.13
C VAL A 5 -26.76 -12.06 18.16
N SER A 6 -26.92 -11.36 19.29
CA SER A 6 -28.00 -10.39 19.47
C SER A 6 -27.88 -9.27 18.44
N SER A 7 -28.96 -8.58 18.09
CA SER A 7 -28.88 -7.44 17.15
C SER A 7 -27.85 -6.39 17.60
N PRO A 8 -27.15 -5.72 16.67
CA PRO A 8 -26.13 -4.74 17.03
C PRO A 8 -26.77 -3.51 17.71
N PRO A 9 -26.11 -2.93 18.73
CA PRO A 9 -26.59 -1.73 19.42
C PRO A 9 -26.18 -0.45 18.68
N LEU A 10 -27.04 0.01 17.76
CA LEU A 10 -26.77 1.15 16.85
C LEU A 10 -26.85 2.54 17.52
N ASP A 11 -27.28 2.61 18.77
CA ASP A 11 -27.41 3.85 19.54
C ASP A 11 -26.10 4.27 20.25
N SER A 12 -25.08 3.41 20.23
CA SER A 12 -23.81 3.64 20.90
C SER A 12 -22.64 3.10 20.06
N PRO A 13 -21.73 3.96 19.57
CA PRO A 13 -20.51 3.53 18.89
C PRO A 13 -19.71 2.50 19.71
N ARG A 14 -19.61 2.73 21.03
CA ARG A 14 -18.94 1.82 21.96
C ARG A 14 -19.60 0.45 22.02
N ALA A 15 -20.93 0.42 22.19
CA ALA A 15 -21.64 -0.84 22.26
C ALA A 15 -21.53 -1.60 20.93
N SER A 16 -21.56 -0.88 19.82
CA SER A 16 -21.37 -1.43 18.47
C SER A 16 -19.96 -1.98 18.28
N LEU A 17 -18.92 -1.27 18.70
CA LEU A 17 -17.54 -1.74 18.65
C LEU A 17 -17.34 -3.01 19.48
N LEU A 18 -17.86 -3.05 20.72
CA LEU A 18 -17.82 -4.24 21.57
C LEU A 18 -18.58 -5.42 20.95
N TRP A 19 -19.68 -5.15 20.25
CA TRP A 19 -20.42 -6.17 19.51
C TRP A 19 -19.62 -6.70 18.32
N THR A 20 -19.02 -5.81 17.51
CA THR A 20 -18.16 -6.15 16.37
C THR A 20 -16.96 -6.98 16.82
N ALA A 21 -16.27 -6.58 17.87
CA ALA A 21 -15.11 -7.32 18.36
C ALA A 21 -15.50 -8.71 18.89
N LYS A 22 -16.65 -8.87 19.56
CA LYS A 22 -17.18 -10.20 19.93
C LYS A 22 -17.46 -11.09 18.71
N VAL A 23 -17.96 -10.50 17.62
CA VAL A 23 -18.14 -11.21 16.36
C VAL A 23 -16.79 -11.67 15.82
N LEU A 24 -15.78 -10.79 15.77
CA LEU A 24 -14.43 -11.13 15.31
C LEU A 24 -13.81 -12.29 16.11
N VAL A 25 -13.88 -12.24 17.45
CA VAL A 25 -13.39 -13.35 18.31
C VAL A 25 -14.11 -14.66 17.99
N SER A 26 -15.43 -14.59 17.74
CA SER A 26 -16.24 -15.77 17.44
C SER A 26 -15.91 -16.37 16.06
N LEU A 27 -15.42 -15.54 15.13
CA LEU A 27 -14.97 -15.96 13.79
C LEU A 27 -13.53 -16.49 13.81
N GLY A 28 -12.62 -15.86 14.56
CA GLY A 28 -11.20 -16.25 14.63
C GLY A 28 -10.92 -17.50 15.46
N GLY A 29 -11.71 -17.79 16.51
CA GLY A 29 -11.52 -18.99 17.34
C GLY A 29 -12.05 -20.30 16.73
N GLN A 30 -12.16 -20.41 15.41
CA GLN A 30 -12.90 -21.49 14.72
C GLN A 30 -12.03 -22.64 14.22
N ASP A 31 -10.71 -22.67 14.45
CA ASP A 31 -9.80 -23.66 13.84
C ASP A 31 -10.17 -25.13 14.11
N ASP A 32 -10.96 -25.42 15.15
CA ASP A 32 -11.52 -26.75 15.47
C ASP A 32 -13.07 -26.79 15.59
N ALA A 33 -13.77 -25.69 15.26
CA ALA A 33 -15.20 -25.54 15.53
C ALA A 33 -16.09 -25.86 14.32
N ARG A 34 -17.35 -26.23 14.62
CA ARG A 34 -18.39 -26.49 13.62
C ARG A 34 -18.62 -25.21 12.79
N PRO A 35 -18.65 -25.28 11.44
CA PRO A 35 -18.84 -24.11 10.59
C PRO A 35 -20.10 -23.34 10.99
N VAL A 36 -19.96 -22.01 11.07
CA VAL A 36 -21.06 -21.09 11.37
C VAL A 36 -22.16 -21.27 10.32
N PRO A 37 -23.43 -21.49 10.71
CA PRO A 37 -24.52 -21.62 9.75
C PRO A 37 -24.62 -20.40 8.83
N GLU A 38 -24.86 -20.60 7.53
CA GLU A 38 -24.96 -19.52 6.53
C GLU A 38 -25.96 -18.42 6.93
N LYS A 39 -27.07 -18.79 7.57
CA LYS A 39 -28.06 -17.84 8.09
C LYS A 39 -27.47 -16.93 9.18
N GLU A 40 -26.66 -17.47 10.07
CA GLU A 40 -26.02 -16.72 11.15
C GLU A 40 -24.94 -15.79 10.60
N LEU A 41 -24.15 -16.23 9.62
CA LEU A 41 -23.24 -15.36 8.87
C LEU A 41 -23.98 -14.20 8.19
N ALA A 42 -25.14 -14.47 7.58
CA ALA A 42 -25.96 -13.42 6.98
C ALA A 42 -26.55 -12.43 8.00
N ASP A 43 -26.91 -12.89 9.19
CA ASP A 43 -27.36 -12.03 10.31
C ASP A 43 -26.22 -11.17 10.85
N ILE A 44 -25.04 -11.76 11.03
CA ILE A 44 -23.80 -11.06 11.41
C ILE A 44 -23.46 -9.98 10.38
N ALA A 45 -23.40 -10.34 9.09
CA ALA A 45 -23.09 -9.42 8.01
C ALA A 45 -24.05 -8.22 7.97
N ARG A 46 -25.37 -8.48 8.09
CA ARG A 46 -26.37 -7.41 8.19
C ARG A 46 -26.13 -6.48 9.37
N GLY A 47 -25.78 -7.04 10.53
CA GLY A 47 -25.50 -6.25 11.72
C GLY A 47 -24.29 -5.35 11.56
N LEU A 48 -23.21 -5.88 10.98
CA LEU A 48 -21.98 -5.16 10.69
C LEU A 48 -22.19 -4.04 9.66
N THR A 49 -22.92 -4.32 8.58
CA THR A 49 -23.33 -3.28 7.60
C THR A 49 -24.16 -2.17 8.25
N ALA A 50 -25.05 -2.51 9.19
CA ALA A 50 -25.86 -1.52 9.89
C ALA A 50 -25.01 -0.61 10.79
N ILE A 51 -24.00 -1.16 11.48
CA ILE A 51 -23.04 -0.38 12.27
C ILE A 51 -22.24 0.55 11.35
N ASP A 52 -21.68 0.04 10.26
CA ASP A 52 -20.92 0.85 9.30
C ASP A 52 -21.76 2.04 8.80
N HIS A 53 -22.97 1.77 8.31
CA HIS A 53 -23.87 2.81 7.82
C HIS A 53 -24.25 3.83 8.92
N ALA A 54 -24.46 3.38 10.16
CA ALA A 54 -24.86 4.26 11.26
C ALA A 54 -23.77 5.27 11.65
N PHE A 55 -22.50 4.88 11.56
CA PHE A 55 -21.40 5.64 12.14
C PHE A 55 -20.39 6.23 11.15
N ARG A 56 -20.29 5.72 9.91
CA ARG A 56 -19.26 6.15 8.93
C ARG A 56 -19.25 7.64 8.61
N GLU A 57 -20.42 8.27 8.61
CA GLU A 57 -20.61 9.69 8.26
C GLU A 57 -20.68 10.60 9.50
N GLN A 58 -20.57 10.04 10.70
CA GLN A 58 -20.59 10.87 11.91
C GLN A 58 -19.29 11.66 12.05
N PRO A 59 -19.37 12.96 12.40
CA PRO A 59 -18.19 13.79 12.59
C PRO A 59 -17.42 13.38 13.85
N CYS A 60 -16.11 13.60 13.84
CA CYS A 60 -15.20 13.44 14.97
C CYS A 60 -14.13 14.53 14.92
N ASP A 61 -13.60 14.91 16.08
CA ASP A 61 -12.65 16.03 16.21
C ASP A 61 -11.18 15.61 16.10
N HIS A 62 -10.91 14.31 15.94
CA HIS A 62 -9.57 13.75 15.75
C HIS A 62 -9.34 13.32 14.29
N GLY A 63 -8.09 13.45 13.84
CA GLY A 63 -7.69 13.18 12.45
C GLY A 63 -7.30 11.72 12.17
N TRP A 64 -7.19 10.89 13.21
CA TRP A 64 -6.72 9.51 13.14
C TRP A 64 -7.74 8.54 13.73
N HIS A 65 -7.79 7.31 13.22
CA HIS A 65 -8.68 6.24 13.69
C HIS A 65 -7.93 4.90 13.72
N PRO A 66 -7.96 4.15 14.84
CA PRO A 66 -7.15 2.93 14.97
C PRO A 66 -7.56 1.83 14.00
N CYS A 67 -8.84 1.75 13.62
CA CYS A 67 -9.27 0.80 12.59
C CYS A 67 -8.59 1.04 11.23
N GLU A 68 -8.08 2.23 10.97
CA GLU A 68 -7.41 2.55 9.70
C GLU A 68 -5.99 1.98 9.68
N ASP A 69 -5.31 1.93 10.84
CA ASP A 69 -3.97 1.34 10.99
C ASP A 69 -4.05 -0.18 11.17
N THR A 70 -4.94 -0.68 12.05
CA THR A 70 -5.09 -2.13 12.30
C THR A 70 -5.44 -2.93 11.04
N PHE A 71 -6.20 -2.33 10.11
CA PHE A 71 -6.51 -2.93 8.81
C PHE A 71 -5.61 -2.45 7.67
N GLY A 72 -4.84 -1.37 7.86
CA GLY A 72 -3.70 -1.02 7.01
C GLY A 72 -2.68 -2.15 7.06
N ASP A 73 -2.22 -2.49 8.27
CA ASP A 73 -1.34 -3.64 8.52
C ASP A 73 -1.89 -4.96 7.98
N LEU A 74 -3.22 -5.16 8.01
CA LEU A 74 -3.85 -6.40 7.53
C LEU A 74 -3.93 -6.41 6.00
N THR A 75 -4.08 -5.26 5.37
CA THR A 75 -3.98 -5.11 3.92
C THR A 75 -2.52 -5.28 3.48
N ASP A 76 -1.57 -4.76 4.26
CA ASP A 76 -0.13 -4.87 4.01
C ASP A 76 0.37 -6.30 4.26
N ALA A 77 -0.06 -6.99 5.32
CA ALA A 77 0.28 -8.39 5.58
C ALA A 77 -0.32 -9.34 4.54
N LEU A 78 -1.55 -9.07 4.06
CA LEU A 78 -2.12 -9.81 2.93
C LEU A 78 -1.40 -9.50 1.62
N ALA A 79 -0.83 -8.30 1.48
CA ALA A 79 -0.09 -7.86 0.30
C ALA A 79 1.34 -8.38 0.23
N GLU A 80 2.01 -8.43 1.38
CA GLU A 80 3.40 -8.84 1.50
C GLU A 80 3.55 -10.33 1.17
N GLY A 81 2.47 -11.12 1.19
CA GLY A 81 2.51 -12.55 0.89
C GLY A 81 3.48 -13.30 1.81
N ASP A 82 3.87 -12.66 2.92
CA ASP A 82 4.95 -13.08 3.79
C ASP A 82 4.40 -14.12 4.77
N THR A 83 4.12 -15.31 4.23
CA THR A 83 3.88 -16.51 5.03
C THR A 83 5.19 -17.16 5.49
N ASP A 84 6.35 -16.65 5.04
CA ASP A 84 7.67 -17.27 5.25
C ASP A 84 8.52 -16.54 6.31
N SER A 85 8.24 -15.28 6.67
CA SER A 85 8.81 -14.63 7.87
C SER A 85 7.96 -14.84 9.13
N LEU A 86 6.79 -15.46 8.99
CA LEU A 86 6.10 -16.11 10.09
C LEU A 86 6.95 -17.33 10.49
N ASP A 87 7.72 -17.18 11.57
CA ASP A 87 8.31 -18.30 12.33
C ASP A 87 7.27 -19.45 12.40
N GLU A 88 7.73 -20.70 12.46
CA GLU A 88 6.90 -21.93 12.38
C GLU A 88 5.81 -22.04 13.49
N THR A 89 5.56 -20.97 14.25
CA THR A 89 4.36 -20.74 15.05
C THR A 89 3.26 -20.10 14.22
N GLU A 90 2.57 -20.96 13.47
CA GLU A 90 1.21 -20.88 12.93
C GLU A 90 0.26 -19.86 13.60
N GLU A 91 0.34 -18.57 13.30
CA GLU A 91 -0.77 -17.65 13.55
C GLU A 91 -1.18 -17.00 12.24
N ASP A 92 -2.37 -17.39 11.75
CA ASP A 92 -3.09 -16.69 10.69
C ASP A 92 -3.03 -15.17 11.00
N PRO A 93 -2.51 -14.31 10.10
CA PRO A 93 -2.41 -12.86 10.34
C PRO A 93 -3.76 -12.26 10.76
N LEU A 94 -4.86 -12.84 10.27
CA LEU A 94 -6.19 -12.51 10.71
C LEU A 94 -6.46 -12.97 12.16
N ALA A 95 -6.05 -14.18 12.55
CA ALA A 95 -6.14 -14.66 13.93
C ALA A 95 -5.30 -13.80 14.88
N ALA A 96 -4.06 -13.44 14.51
CA ALA A 96 -3.20 -12.55 15.28
C ALA A 96 -3.83 -11.15 15.48
N LYS A 97 -4.41 -10.57 14.41
CA LYS A 97 -5.14 -9.29 14.53
C LYS A 97 -6.47 -9.44 15.26
N CYS A 98 -7.17 -10.56 15.14
CA CYS A 98 -8.35 -10.86 15.96
C CYS A 98 -7.96 -10.99 17.43
N GLU A 99 -6.80 -11.54 17.74
CA GLU A 99 -6.26 -11.61 19.09
C GLU A 99 -5.89 -10.22 19.61
N GLU A 100 -5.22 -9.38 18.81
CA GLU A 100 -4.95 -7.98 19.17
C GLU A 100 -6.24 -7.23 19.53
N ILE A 101 -7.27 -7.33 18.68
CA ILE A 101 -8.61 -6.76 18.94
C ILE A 101 -9.25 -7.38 20.20
N THR A 102 -9.01 -8.67 20.46
CA THR A 102 -9.48 -9.37 21.66
C THR A 102 -8.79 -8.86 22.92
N GLN A 103 -7.50 -8.57 22.88
CA GLN A 103 -6.75 -8.00 23.98
C GLN A 103 -7.22 -6.57 24.29
N LEU A 104 -7.74 -5.85 23.28
CA LEU A 104 -8.37 -4.54 23.44
C LEU A 104 -9.80 -4.59 24.00
N LEU A 105 -10.52 -5.72 23.89
CA LEU A 105 -11.92 -5.83 24.35
C LEU A 105 -12.14 -5.47 25.84
N PRO A 106 -11.33 -5.96 26.80
CA PRO A 106 -11.44 -5.56 28.20
C PRO A 106 -11.22 -4.05 28.40
N LEU A 107 -10.32 -3.45 27.62
CA LEU A 107 -9.98 -2.02 27.68
C LEU A 107 -11.15 -1.17 27.17
N LEU A 108 -11.73 -1.53 26.03
CA LEU A 108 -12.93 -0.91 25.46
C LEU A 108 -14.18 -1.10 26.36
N ALA A 109 -14.24 -2.23 27.08
CA ALA A 109 -15.30 -2.52 28.03
C ALA A 109 -15.13 -1.73 29.35
N ALA A 110 -13.90 -1.44 29.78
CA ALA A 110 -13.62 -0.72 31.03
C ALA A 110 -13.77 0.81 30.93
N HIS A 111 -13.56 1.41 29.75
CA HIS A 111 -13.67 2.87 29.54
C HIS A 111 -15.11 3.40 29.58
N GLY A 112 -15.64 3.47 30.80
CA GLY A 112 -16.80 4.25 31.24
C GLY A 112 -16.72 4.63 32.73
N HIS A 113 -15.69 4.18 33.44
CA HIS A 113 -15.50 4.42 34.86
C HIS A 113 -14.05 4.84 35.13
N ALA A 114 -13.83 6.15 35.13
CA ALA A 114 -12.57 6.86 35.46
C ALA A 114 -11.43 6.76 34.44
N ALA A 115 -10.83 7.93 34.17
CA ALA A 115 -9.62 8.12 33.38
C ALA A 115 -8.34 7.66 34.12
N ASP A 116 -8.49 7.06 35.30
CA ASP A 116 -7.38 6.64 36.14
C ASP A 116 -7.12 5.15 35.93
N ALA A 117 -6.10 4.89 35.11
CA ALA A 117 -5.35 3.64 35.01
C ALA A 117 -6.18 2.37 34.76
N VAL A 118 -6.33 2.02 33.48
CA VAL A 118 -6.17 0.59 33.18
C VAL A 118 -4.69 0.28 33.34
N ASP A 119 -4.35 -0.54 34.33
CA ASP A 119 -3.00 -1.08 34.52
C ASP A 119 -2.63 -1.82 33.22
N GLY A 120 -1.83 -1.20 32.36
CA GLY A 120 -1.44 -1.73 31.04
C GLY A 120 -1.79 -0.87 29.80
N TRP A 121 -2.56 0.21 29.91
CA TRP A 121 -2.69 1.17 28.79
C TRP A 121 -1.49 2.12 28.80
N ASP A 122 -0.45 1.78 28.05
CA ASP A 122 0.81 2.55 27.99
C ASP A 122 0.71 3.81 27.10
N GLY A 123 -0.44 4.03 26.46
CA GLY A 123 -0.67 5.16 25.55
C GLY A 123 -0.09 4.96 24.14
N SER A 124 0.57 3.83 23.87
CA SER A 124 1.11 3.52 22.54
C SER A 124 0.00 3.34 21.49
N ALA A 125 -1.18 2.88 21.91
CA ALA A 125 -2.36 2.71 21.08
C ALA A 125 -3.17 4.01 20.85
N GLY A 126 -2.77 5.15 21.42
CA GLY A 126 -3.50 6.42 21.34
C GLY A 126 -4.52 6.67 22.47
N GLU A 127 -5.32 7.73 22.34
CA GLU A 127 -6.32 8.12 23.35
C GLU A 127 -7.58 7.24 23.27
N PRO A 128 -8.18 6.82 24.41
CA PRO A 128 -9.40 6.00 24.44
C PRO A 128 -10.57 6.57 23.63
N GLU A 129 -10.68 7.90 23.56
CA GLU A 129 -11.70 8.62 22.81
C GLU A 129 -11.62 8.31 21.31
N VAL A 130 -10.42 8.10 20.78
CA VAL A 130 -10.17 7.78 19.36
C VAL A 130 -10.62 6.36 19.03
N TRP A 131 -10.43 5.42 19.95
CA TRP A 131 -10.90 4.04 19.82
C TRP A 131 -12.41 3.91 19.87
N LEU A 132 -13.06 4.72 20.71
CA LEU A 132 -14.50 4.68 20.93
C LEU A 132 -15.31 5.54 19.96
N CYS A 133 -14.65 6.24 19.04
CA CYS A 133 -15.35 7.14 18.15
C CYS A 133 -16.24 6.38 17.12
N PRO A 134 -17.30 7.03 16.59
CA PRO A 134 -18.16 6.46 15.56
C PRO A 134 -17.40 5.88 14.36
N ARG A 135 -16.42 6.61 13.83
CA ARG A 135 -15.67 6.18 12.64
C ARG A 135 -14.84 4.92 12.88
N THR A 136 -14.22 4.81 14.05
CA THR A 136 -13.50 3.60 14.46
C THR A 136 -14.44 2.40 14.53
N ALA A 137 -15.61 2.57 15.15
CA ALA A 137 -16.63 1.51 15.20
C ALA A 137 -17.11 1.08 13.81
N ALA A 138 -17.31 2.04 12.88
CA ALA A 138 -17.67 1.76 11.50
C ALA A 138 -16.57 0.98 10.75
N GLY A 139 -15.30 1.39 10.89
CA GLY A 139 -14.18 0.73 10.23
C GLY A 139 -13.99 -0.72 10.69
N PHE A 140 -14.02 -0.97 12.01
CA PHE A 140 -14.00 -2.33 12.55
C PHE A 140 -15.19 -3.16 12.08
N ALA A 141 -16.40 -2.58 12.05
CA ALA A 141 -17.59 -3.31 11.62
C ALA A 141 -17.48 -3.70 10.14
N ARG A 142 -17.00 -2.79 9.29
CA ARG A 142 -16.78 -3.06 7.87
C ARG A 142 -15.80 -4.21 7.67
N ALA A 143 -14.64 -4.15 8.31
CA ALA A 143 -13.63 -5.19 8.19
C ALA A 143 -14.11 -6.55 8.70
N ALA A 144 -14.75 -6.58 9.88
CA ALA A 144 -15.38 -7.80 10.38
C ALA A 144 -16.44 -8.37 9.41
N GLY A 145 -17.15 -7.50 8.68
CA GLY A 145 -18.17 -7.91 7.72
C GLY A 145 -17.58 -8.62 6.52
N GLU A 146 -16.43 -8.14 6.05
CA GLU A 146 -15.71 -8.79 4.97
C GLU A 146 -15.18 -10.16 5.38
N LEU A 147 -14.60 -10.25 6.57
CA LEU A 147 -14.09 -11.50 7.14
C LEU A 147 -15.21 -12.53 7.30
N ALA A 148 -16.35 -12.11 7.85
CA ALA A 148 -17.51 -12.98 8.05
C ALA A 148 -18.10 -13.51 6.74
N THR A 149 -17.96 -12.77 5.64
CA THR A 149 -18.65 -13.09 4.37
C THR A 149 -17.72 -13.56 3.25
N GLY A 150 -16.40 -13.37 3.41
CA GLY A 150 -15.43 -13.45 2.32
C GLY A 150 -15.69 -12.44 1.20
N ARG A 151 -16.59 -11.46 1.39
CA ARG A 151 -16.96 -10.48 0.36
C ARG A 151 -16.35 -9.12 0.70
N ARG A 152 -15.61 -8.57 -0.25
CA ARG A 152 -14.99 -7.25 -0.15
C ARG A 152 -16.07 -6.15 -0.18
N HIS A 153 -15.92 -5.12 0.65
CA HIS A 153 -16.83 -3.98 0.67
C HIS A 153 -16.45 -3.01 -0.46
N ALA A 154 -17.41 -2.66 -1.33
CA ALA A 154 -17.14 -1.86 -2.54
C ALA A 154 -16.62 -0.43 -2.27
N ASP A 155 -16.89 0.11 -1.08
CA ASP A 155 -16.61 1.51 -0.73
C ASP A 155 -15.21 1.75 -0.11
N TRP A 156 -14.40 0.71 0.12
CA TRP A 156 -13.04 0.88 0.64
C TRP A 156 -12.04 0.79 -0.52
N PRO A 157 -11.27 1.85 -0.82
CA PRO A 157 -10.22 1.74 -1.82
C PRO A 157 -9.23 0.69 -1.33
N ARG A 158 -8.97 -0.30 -2.16
CA ARG A 158 -7.94 -1.32 -1.95
C ARG A 158 -7.16 -1.46 -3.23
N LEU A 159 -5.89 -1.74 -3.07
CA LEU A 159 -5.10 -2.16 -4.19
C LEU A 159 -5.61 -3.54 -4.68
N ALA A 160 -5.59 -3.75 -5.99
CA ALA A 160 -5.95 -5.05 -6.55
C ALA A 160 -4.87 -6.08 -6.20
N GLU A 161 -5.25 -7.37 -6.14
CA GLU A 161 -4.30 -8.46 -5.85
C GLU A 161 -3.02 -8.41 -6.71
N PRO A 162 -3.10 -8.21 -8.05
CA PRO A 162 -1.89 -8.16 -8.88
C PRO A 162 -0.97 -6.98 -8.54
N ASP A 163 -1.54 -5.88 -8.06
CA ASP A 163 -0.76 -4.71 -7.66
C ASP A 163 -0.14 -4.90 -6.27
N LEU A 164 -0.79 -5.66 -5.37
CA LEU A 164 -0.19 -6.06 -4.09
C LEU A 164 0.99 -7.03 -4.30
N GLU A 165 0.78 -8.05 -5.14
CA GLU A 165 1.83 -8.98 -5.56
C GLU A 165 3.01 -8.21 -6.19
N ARG A 166 2.72 -7.29 -7.11
CA ARG A 166 3.74 -6.38 -7.68
C ARG A 166 4.46 -5.57 -6.60
N MET A 167 3.76 -5.05 -5.59
CA MET A 167 4.41 -4.29 -4.51
C MET A 167 5.39 -5.16 -3.72
N SER A 168 4.96 -6.36 -3.32
CA SER A 168 5.81 -7.33 -2.62
C SER A 168 7.03 -7.71 -3.48
N ASP A 169 6.78 -8.04 -4.76
CA ASP A 169 7.82 -8.42 -5.71
C ASP A 169 8.90 -7.36 -5.84
N LEU A 170 8.51 -6.10 -6.07
CA LEU A 170 9.46 -5.01 -6.24
C LEU A 170 10.21 -4.68 -4.94
N ARG A 171 9.55 -4.73 -3.77
CA ARG A 171 10.23 -4.53 -2.47
C ARG A 171 11.27 -5.61 -2.21
N SER A 172 10.96 -6.87 -2.55
CA SER A 172 11.89 -7.98 -2.41
C SER A 172 13.17 -7.78 -3.24
N ILE A 173 13.05 -7.20 -4.45
CA ILE A 173 14.20 -6.79 -5.27
C ILE A 173 15.01 -5.69 -4.56
N ALA A 174 14.34 -4.64 -4.06
CA ALA A 174 15.02 -3.54 -3.39
C ALA A 174 15.80 -3.96 -2.14
N TRP A 175 15.30 -4.96 -1.41
CA TRP A 175 15.97 -5.54 -0.25
C TRP A 175 17.01 -6.62 -0.59
N ASP A 176 17.27 -6.89 -1.88
CA ASP A 176 18.22 -7.89 -2.36
C ASP A 176 17.83 -9.35 -2.06
N TYR A 177 16.53 -9.62 -1.89
CA TYR A 177 15.94 -10.95 -1.69
C TYR A 177 14.78 -11.19 -2.67
N PRO A 178 15.02 -11.19 -3.99
CA PRO A 178 13.95 -11.25 -4.98
C PRO A 178 13.13 -12.54 -4.87
N ASN A 179 11.81 -12.41 -4.77
CA ASN A 179 10.83 -13.51 -4.85
C ASN A 179 10.36 -13.77 -6.30
N CYS A 180 10.68 -12.87 -7.23
CA CYS A 180 10.38 -12.92 -8.65
C CYS A 180 11.67 -12.84 -9.50
N ASP A 181 11.55 -12.88 -10.83
CA ASP A 181 12.68 -12.62 -11.73
C ASP A 181 12.90 -11.10 -11.88
N PRO A 182 14.02 -10.53 -11.37
CA PRO A 182 14.24 -9.10 -11.42
C PRO A 182 14.39 -8.56 -12.84
N GLU A 183 14.92 -9.36 -13.78
CA GLU A 183 15.11 -8.89 -15.16
C GLU A 183 13.76 -8.70 -15.85
N VAL A 184 12.86 -9.66 -15.68
CA VAL A 184 11.49 -9.59 -16.20
C VAL A 184 10.72 -8.44 -15.55
N ALA A 185 10.82 -8.26 -14.23
CA ALA A 185 10.11 -7.21 -13.51
C ALA A 185 10.57 -5.80 -13.94
N LEU A 186 11.90 -5.57 -14.04
CA LEU A 186 12.47 -4.29 -14.45
C LEU A 186 12.20 -3.97 -15.93
N SER A 187 12.34 -4.96 -16.82
CA SER A 187 12.01 -4.80 -18.24
C SER A 187 10.52 -4.46 -18.43
N SER A 188 9.63 -5.18 -17.73
CA SER A 188 8.18 -4.90 -17.77
C SER A 188 7.84 -3.49 -17.28
N LEU A 189 8.48 -3.01 -16.21
CA LEU A 189 8.30 -1.63 -15.76
C LEU A 189 8.79 -0.60 -16.78
N GLY A 190 9.91 -0.88 -17.46
CA GLY A 190 10.43 -0.06 -18.56
C GLY A 190 9.44 0.06 -19.72
N ASP A 191 8.91 -1.08 -20.18
CA ASP A 191 7.89 -1.17 -21.23
C ASP A 191 6.59 -0.46 -20.84
N GLU A 192 6.09 -0.68 -19.62
CA GLU A 192 4.90 -0.01 -19.09
C GLU A 192 5.09 1.51 -19.04
N LEU A 193 6.26 1.97 -18.57
CA LEU A 193 6.58 3.41 -18.53
C LEU A 193 6.66 3.99 -19.96
N ALA A 194 7.25 3.25 -20.90
CA ALA A 194 7.32 3.65 -22.31
C ALA A 194 5.93 3.75 -22.96
N ALA A 195 5.00 2.87 -22.58
CA ALA A 195 3.63 2.85 -23.07
C ALA A 195 2.73 3.93 -22.42
N ALA A 196 3.13 4.49 -21.29
CA ALA A 196 2.32 5.39 -20.45
C ALA A 196 2.86 6.85 -20.34
N PRO A 197 3.36 7.50 -21.42
CA PRO A 197 4.11 8.75 -21.29
C PRO A 197 3.28 9.95 -20.84
N GLU A 198 1.96 9.91 -21.01
CA GLU A 198 1.01 10.94 -20.56
C GLU A 198 0.00 10.40 -19.51
N ASP A 199 0.11 9.14 -19.10
CA ASP A 199 -0.85 8.51 -18.20
C ASP A 199 -0.66 8.97 -16.74
N ALA A 200 -1.70 8.80 -15.93
CA ALA A 200 -1.66 9.03 -14.49
C ALA A 200 -0.74 8.05 -13.77
N SER A 201 -0.49 6.86 -14.34
CA SER A 201 0.41 5.85 -13.78
C SER A 201 1.89 6.21 -13.88
N ARG A 202 2.27 7.13 -14.79
CA ARG A 202 3.68 7.42 -15.11
C ARG A 202 4.51 7.80 -13.88
N ALA A 203 3.91 8.55 -12.95
CA ALA A 203 4.58 8.99 -11.74
C ALA A 203 4.98 7.79 -10.87
N GLY A 204 4.06 6.84 -10.74
CA GLY A 204 4.28 5.62 -9.98
C GLY A 204 5.35 4.72 -10.60
N LEU A 205 5.24 4.48 -11.91
CA LEU A 205 6.22 3.68 -12.66
C LEU A 205 7.63 4.29 -12.61
N LEU A 206 7.73 5.62 -12.74
CA LEU A 206 9.00 6.32 -12.64
C LEU A 206 9.64 6.19 -11.25
N LEU A 207 8.84 6.28 -10.19
CA LEU A 207 9.31 6.09 -8.81
C LEU A 207 9.82 4.67 -8.59
N CYS A 208 9.07 3.64 -9.00
CA CYS A 208 9.50 2.25 -8.91
C CYS A 208 10.84 2.02 -9.62
N LEU A 209 10.97 2.44 -10.88
CA LEU A 209 12.21 2.27 -11.65
C LEU A 209 13.39 3.05 -11.05
N THR A 210 13.13 4.22 -10.47
CA THR A 210 14.18 5.02 -9.83
C THR A 210 14.67 4.34 -8.54
N ALA A 211 13.75 3.88 -7.69
CA ALA A 211 14.07 3.17 -6.45
C ALA A 211 14.85 1.88 -6.70
N LEU A 212 14.55 1.18 -7.81
CA LEU A 212 15.23 -0.06 -8.20
C LEU A 212 16.53 0.16 -8.97
N GLY A 213 16.92 1.41 -9.25
CA GLY A 213 18.10 1.74 -10.03
C GLY A 213 19.40 1.23 -9.41
N ASP A 214 19.49 1.21 -8.07
CA ASP A 214 20.65 0.69 -7.34
C ASP A 214 20.83 -0.82 -7.53
N TYR A 215 19.72 -1.58 -7.52
CA TYR A 215 19.72 -3.01 -7.80
C TYR A 215 20.09 -3.27 -9.26
N ALA A 216 19.46 -2.56 -10.19
CA ALA A 216 19.72 -2.69 -11.63
C ALA A 216 21.19 -2.42 -11.97
N GLY A 217 21.78 -1.40 -11.34
CA GLY A 217 23.19 -1.06 -11.49
C GLY A 217 24.15 -1.98 -10.73
N SER A 218 23.70 -2.87 -9.85
CA SER A 218 24.61 -3.61 -8.97
C SER A 218 25.46 -4.68 -9.69
N GLY A 219 25.14 -5.01 -10.95
CA GLY A 219 25.74 -6.11 -11.70
C GLY A 219 25.10 -7.48 -11.45
N ARG A 220 23.93 -7.52 -10.77
CA ARG A 220 23.11 -8.74 -10.63
C ARG A 220 22.30 -9.02 -11.89
N ILE A 221 21.92 -7.96 -12.61
CA ILE A 221 21.34 -8.04 -13.94
C ILE A 221 22.43 -8.45 -14.93
N VAL A 222 22.24 -9.58 -15.59
CA VAL A 222 23.15 -10.15 -16.57
C VAL A 222 22.76 -9.78 -18.00
N GLU A 223 21.49 -9.44 -18.23
CA GLU A 223 21.00 -9.00 -19.52
C GLU A 223 21.11 -7.49 -19.70
N ARG A 224 21.88 -7.08 -20.72
CA ARG A 224 21.98 -5.68 -21.12
C ARG A 224 20.60 -5.10 -21.51
N ALA A 225 19.76 -5.92 -22.15
CA ALA A 225 18.46 -5.51 -22.67
C ALA A 225 17.59 -4.91 -21.56
N THR A 226 17.59 -5.49 -20.35
CA THR A 226 16.85 -4.97 -19.19
C THR A 226 17.17 -3.50 -18.89
N LEU A 227 18.45 -3.11 -18.92
CA LEU A 227 18.82 -1.70 -18.72
C LEU A 227 18.45 -0.82 -19.92
N ASP A 228 18.51 -1.36 -21.14
CA ASP A 228 18.07 -0.65 -22.34
C ASP A 228 16.54 -0.39 -22.29
N ASP A 229 15.73 -1.35 -21.83
CA ASP A 229 14.27 -1.20 -21.67
C ASP A 229 13.92 -0.14 -20.60
N MET A 230 14.64 -0.13 -19.47
CA MET A 230 14.50 0.94 -18.46
C MET A 230 14.83 2.32 -19.04
N ILE A 231 15.92 2.41 -19.83
CA ILE A 231 16.35 3.65 -20.50
C ILE A 231 15.28 4.11 -21.48
N ASP A 232 14.73 3.22 -22.29
CA ASP A 232 13.67 3.51 -23.25
C ASP A 232 12.41 4.02 -22.54
N GLY A 233 12.04 3.43 -21.40
CA GLY A 233 10.97 3.93 -20.52
C GLY A 233 11.20 5.39 -20.09
N PHE A 234 12.39 5.71 -19.56
CA PHE A 234 12.70 7.10 -19.18
C PHE A 234 12.72 8.04 -20.39
N GLU A 235 13.26 7.60 -21.52
CA GLU A 235 13.34 8.40 -22.75
C GLU A 235 11.97 8.71 -23.35
N ALA A 236 11.01 7.80 -23.23
CA ALA A 236 9.65 7.99 -23.70
C ALA A 236 8.89 9.07 -22.90
N VAL A 237 9.09 9.14 -21.57
CA VAL A 237 8.32 10.07 -20.72
C VAL A 237 8.91 11.47 -20.64
N ILE A 238 10.23 11.62 -20.77
CA ILE A 238 10.93 12.91 -20.69
C ILE A 238 10.34 13.98 -21.64
N PRO A 239 10.05 13.70 -22.93
CA PRO A 239 9.45 14.68 -23.84
C PRO A 239 8.07 15.19 -23.39
N ALA A 240 7.23 14.32 -22.81
CA ALA A 240 5.93 14.72 -22.25
C ALA A 240 6.12 15.61 -21.02
N LEU A 241 6.96 15.17 -20.08
CA LEU A 241 7.29 15.92 -18.87
C LEU A 241 7.87 17.30 -19.18
N ARG A 242 8.74 17.43 -20.19
CA ARG A 242 9.28 18.73 -20.63
C ARG A 242 8.23 19.68 -21.21
N ARG A 243 7.21 19.16 -21.90
CA ARG A 243 6.12 19.99 -22.43
C ARG A 243 5.20 20.48 -21.32
N GLU A 244 4.96 19.63 -20.32
CA GLU A 244 4.05 19.91 -19.21
C GLU A 244 4.72 20.72 -18.07
N SER A 245 6.04 20.61 -17.93
CA SER A 245 6.80 21.27 -16.87
C SER A 245 7.03 22.76 -17.18
N SER A 246 6.47 23.62 -16.33
CA SER A 246 7.00 24.97 -16.10
C SER A 246 7.59 25.02 -14.70
N ALA A 247 8.86 24.63 -14.55
CA ALA A 247 9.53 24.65 -13.25
C ALA A 247 9.55 26.05 -12.59
N ALA A 248 9.58 27.11 -13.41
CA ALA A 248 9.55 28.50 -12.93
C ALA A 248 8.18 28.92 -12.36
N ASP A 249 7.09 28.29 -12.82
CA ASP A 249 5.72 28.61 -12.44
C ASP A 249 5.04 27.48 -11.65
N CYS A 250 5.81 26.51 -11.16
CA CYS A 250 5.25 25.38 -10.43
C CYS A 250 4.58 25.88 -9.13
N PRO A 251 3.28 25.58 -8.91
CA PRO A 251 2.52 26.11 -7.77
C PRO A 251 3.02 25.59 -6.41
N HIS A 252 3.82 24.52 -6.40
CA HIS A 252 4.37 23.93 -5.18
C HIS A 252 5.60 24.71 -4.64
N GLY A 253 6.25 25.53 -5.46
CA GLY A 253 7.46 26.26 -5.07
C GLY A 253 8.70 25.36 -4.86
N PRO A 254 9.85 25.94 -4.46
CA PRO A 254 11.15 25.25 -4.45
C PRO A 254 11.29 24.15 -3.40
N HIS A 255 10.39 24.08 -2.41
CA HIS A 255 10.40 23.07 -1.34
C HIS A 255 9.06 22.33 -1.21
N GLY A 256 8.14 22.50 -2.17
CA GLY A 256 6.84 21.81 -2.14
C GLY A 256 6.82 20.48 -2.88
N HIS A 257 7.95 20.06 -3.46
CA HIS A 257 8.12 18.74 -4.04
C HIS A 257 8.70 17.77 -3.00
N PRO A 258 8.29 16.49 -3.06
CA PRO A 258 8.85 15.44 -2.22
C PRO A 258 10.34 15.23 -2.51
N VAL A 259 11.02 14.65 -1.53
CA VAL A 259 12.37 14.10 -1.69
C VAL A 259 12.23 12.58 -1.72
N PHE A 260 12.69 11.96 -2.80
CA PHE A 260 12.72 10.51 -3.00
C PHE A 260 14.18 10.05 -3.15
N GLY A 261 14.48 8.81 -2.76
CA GLY A 261 15.82 8.23 -2.84
C GLY A 261 16.76 8.49 -1.66
N ASP A 262 16.34 9.25 -0.64
CA ASP A 262 17.11 9.46 0.59
C ASP A 262 16.70 8.51 1.74
N GLY A 263 15.63 7.73 1.55
CA GLY A 263 15.02 6.82 2.53
C GLY A 263 15.17 5.34 2.18
N ASP A 264 14.26 4.51 2.70
CA ASP A 264 14.16 3.10 2.32
C ASP A 264 13.58 3.00 0.89
N PRO A 265 14.28 2.37 -0.08
CA PRO A 265 13.75 2.19 -1.42
C PRO A 265 12.43 1.39 -1.44
N ALA A 266 12.15 0.57 -0.42
CA ALA A 266 10.88 -0.13 -0.31
C ALA A 266 9.67 0.81 -0.10
N ASP A 267 9.85 1.92 0.64
CA ASP A 267 8.81 2.94 0.84
C ASP A 267 8.52 3.71 -0.47
N ASP A 268 9.58 3.99 -1.23
CA ASP A 268 9.50 4.63 -2.55
C ASP A 268 8.77 3.72 -3.55
N ILE A 269 9.00 2.40 -3.47
CA ILE A 269 8.29 1.39 -4.27
C ILE A 269 6.82 1.29 -3.88
N ALA A 270 6.50 1.22 -2.58
CA ALA A 270 5.12 1.18 -2.13
C ALA A 270 4.35 2.41 -2.63
N THR A 271 4.96 3.59 -2.50
CA THR A 271 4.41 4.84 -3.07
C THR A 271 4.26 4.75 -4.60
N GLY A 272 5.26 4.21 -5.29
CA GLY A 272 5.25 4.04 -6.74
C GLY A 272 4.10 3.15 -7.21
N VAL A 273 3.90 1.98 -6.59
CA VAL A 273 2.81 1.06 -6.95
C VAL A 273 1.44 1.67 -6.67
N LEU A 274 1.28 2.35 -5.52
CA LEU A 274 0.03 3.08 -5.22
C LEU A 274 -0.27 4.11 -6.33
N LEU A 275 0.72 4.87 -6.78
CA LEU A 275 0.52 5.89 -7.80
C LEU A 275 0.31 5.31 -9.21
N ALA A 276 0.83 4.11 -9.49
CA ALA A 276 0.64 3.43 -10.77
C ALA A 276 -0.80 2.94 -10.96
N ALA A 277 -1.43 2.40 -9.91
CA ALA A 277 -2.78 1.82 -9.99
C ALA A 277 -3.89 2.88 -9.75
N PRO A 278 -5.05 2.81 -10.45
CA PRO A 278 -6.19 3.70 -10.19
C PRO A 278 -6.70 3.65 -8.75
N GLU A 279 -6.87 2.46 -8.20
CA GLU A 279 -7.33 2.23 -6.82
C GLU A 279 -6.25 2.62 -5.80
N GLY A 280 -4.98 2.37 -6.14
CA GLY A 280 -3.83 2.82 -5.36
C GLY A 280 -3.76 4.34 -5.22
N ARG A 281 -4.10 5.10 -6.28
CA ARG A 281 -4.14 6.56 -6.20
C ARG A 281 -5.22 7.06 -5.24
N ALA A 282 -6.36 6.36 -5.17
CA ALA A 282 -7.40 6.68 -4.19
C ALA A 282 -6.94 6.37 -2.75
N LEU A 283 -6.19 5.28 -2.55
CA LEU A 283 -5.52 4.98 -1.28
C LEU A 283 -4.50 6.06 -0.90
N TYR A 284 -3.66 6.49 -1.84
CA TYR A 284 -2.66 7.53 -1.60
C TYR A 284 -3.29 8.88 -1.22
N ASP A 285 -4.35 9.30 -1.92
CA ASP A 285 -5.10 10.52 -1.58
C ASP A 285 -5.76 10.43 -0.19
N LEU A 286 -6.25 9.24 0.18
CA LEU A 286 -6.76 8.99 1.52
C LEU A 286 -5.66 9.07 2.58
N ALA A 287 -4.50 8.46 2.34
CA ALA A 287 -3.34 8.53 3.23
C ALA A 287 -2.86 9.99 3.42
N PHE A 288 -2.82 10.78 2.35
CA PHE A 288 -2.46 12.20 2.42
C PHE A 288 -3.46 13.01 3.25
N ARG A 289 -4.77 12.82 3.02
CA ARG A 289 -5.82 13.52 3.79
C ARG A 289 -5.80 13.16 5.28
N ARG A 290 -5.29 11.97 5.62
CA ARG A 290 -5.10 11.51 6.99
C ARG A 290 -3.75 11.94 7.60
N GLY A 291 -2.87 12.54 6.82
CA GLY A 291 -1.53 12.93 7.25
C GLY A 291 -0.56 11.76 7.43
N ALA A 292 -0.89 10.57 6.92
CA ALA A 292 -0.01 9.40 6.94
C ALA A 292 1.15 9.55 5.94
N VAL A 293 0.92 10.28 4.85
CA VAL A 293 1.98 10.73 3.93
C VAL A 293 2.00 12.25 3.87
N VAL A 294 3.20 12.82 3.75
CA VAL A 294 3.41 14.28 3.77
C VAL A 294 3.28 14.91 2.39
N ALA A 295 3.56 14.16 1.33
CA ALA A 295 3.53 14.66 -0.03
C ALA A 295 2.11 14.60 -0.59
N SER A 296 1.65 15.70 -1.17
CA SER A 296 0.33 15.74 -1.78
C SER A 296 0.31 14.97 -3.10
N PRO A 297 -0.83 14.39 -3.51
CA PRO A 297 -0.97 13.73 -4.82
C PRO A 297 -0.52 14.63 -5.98
N GLY A 298 -0.83 15.93 -5.91
CA GLY A 298 -0.40 16.91 -6.92
C GLY A 298 1.10 17.16 -6.95
N SER A 299 1.77 17.11 -5.79
CA SER A 299 3.22 17.31 -5.70
C SER A 299 4.00 16.12 -6.25
N VAL A 300 3.57 14.89 -5.95
CA VAL A 300 4.24 13.65 -6.41
C VAL A 300 4.00 13.37 -7.90
N GLN A 301 2.89 13.87 -8.46
CA GLN A 301 2.58 13.77 -9.89
C GLN A 301 3.06 14.98 -10.70
N CYS A 302 3.71 15.96 -10.06
CA CYS A 302 4.06 17.21 -10.73
C CYS A 302 5.14 17.00 -11.81
N PRO A 303 4.92 17.43 -13.06
CA PRO A 303 5.93 17.31 -14.11
C PRO A 303 7.24 18.04 -13.80
N ALA A 304 7.20 19.12 -13.02
CA ALA A 304 8.40 19.84 -12.57
C ALA A 304 9.24 19.05 -11.55
N PHE A 305 8.61 18.12 -10.82
CA PHE A 305 9.30 17.16 -9.94
C PHE A 305 9.77 15.94 -10.72
N LEU A 306 8.91 15.34 -11.55
CA LEU A 306 9.20 14.10 -12.26
C LEU A 306 10.26 14.25 -13.35
N LEU A 307 10.35 15.42 -14.01
CA LEU A 307 11.33 15.65 -15.06
C LEU A 307 12.79 15.47 -14.61
N PRO A 308 13.28 16.20 -13.59
CA PRO A 308 14.66 16.02 -13.12
C PRO A 308 14.90 14.61 -12.56
N LEU A 309 13.88 13.99 -11.94
CA LEU A 309 13.97 12.59 -11.48
C LEU A 309 14.22 11.63 -12.65
N ALA A 310 13.43 11.73 -13.73
CA ALA A 310 13.57 10.91 -14.93
C ALA A 310 14.91 11.13 -15.65
N GLU A 311 15.36 12.39 -15.75
CA GLU A 311 16.65 12.71 -16.36
C GLU A 311 17.81 12.12 -15.56
N HIS A 312 17.77 12.25 -14.23
CA HIS A 312 18.78 11.69 -13.33
C HIS A 312 18.80 10.16 -13.39
N ALA A 313 17.64 9.52 -13.27
CA ALA A 313 17.51 8.06 -13.33
C ALA A 313 18.05 7.52 -14.66
N ARG A 314 17.65 8.11 -15.80
CA ARG A 314 18.17 7.73 -17.13
C ARG A 314 19.69 7.86 -17.23
N GLU A 315 20.26 8.97 -16.77
CA GLU A 315 21.71 9.19 -16.81
C GLU A 315 22.47 8.17 -15.96
N ARG A 316 21.95 7.86 -14.78
CA ARG A 316 22.49 6.83 -13.90
C ARG A 316 22.41 5.44 -14.56
N THR A 317 21.25 5.03 -15.05
CA THR A 317 21.05 3.73 -15.72
C THR A 317 21.95 3.58 -16.94
N ARG A 318 22.13 4.64 -17.76
CA ARG A 318 23.09 4.64 -18.87
C ARG A 318 24.53 4.45 -18.41
N ALA A 319 24.94 5.15 -17.34
CA ALA A 319 26.28 5.02 -16.79
C ALA A 319 26.53 3.61 -16.23
N ASP A 320 25.54 3.03 -15.56
CA ASP A 320 25.61 1.66 -15.05
C ASP A 320 25.65 0.62 -16.16
N ARG A 321 24.81 0.75 -17.19
CA ARG A 321 24.86 -0.10 -18.38
C ARG A 321 26.23 -0.05 -19.05
N ASP A 322 26.76 1.15 -19.28
CA ASP A 322 28.09 1.33 -19.90
C ASP A 322 29.21 0.76 -19.02
N ARG A 323 29.07 0.82 -17.69
CA ARG A 323 30.01 0.24 -16.73
C ARG A 323 29.98 -1.28 -16.72
N LEU A 324 28.80 -1.89 -16.78
CA LEU A 324 28.61 -3.34 -16.69
C LEU A 324 28.86 -4.06 -18.02
N PHE A 325 28.41 -3.48 -19.14
CA PHE A 325 28.39 -4.12 -20.46
C PHE A 325 29.33 -3.47 -21.49
N GLY A 326 30.03 -2.39 -21.09
CA GLY A 326 30.86 -1.60 -21.99
C GLY A 326 30.04 -0.60 -22.83
N ARG A 327 30.74 0.41 -23.36
CA ARG A 327 30.14 1.40 -24.26
C ARG A 327 29.74 0.75 -25.57
N GLN A 328 28.57 1.13 -26.07
CA GLN A 328 28.16 0.80 -27.42
C GLN A 328 29.00 1.63 -28.40
N ASP A 329 30.09 1.05 -28.90
CA ASP A 329 30.75 1.60 -30.08
C ASP A 329 29.83 1.31 -31.28
N LEU A 330 29.36 2.37 -31.94
CA LEU A 330 28.66 2.30 -33.24
C LEU A 330 29.60 1.72 -34.31
N ARG A 331 29.86 0.42 -34.28
CA ARG A 331 30.73 -0.30 -35.22
C ARG A 331 30.06 -1.53 -35.82
N ASP A 332 28.78 -1.42 -36.17
CA ASP A 332 28.15 -2.33 -37.13
C ASP A 332 27.53 -1.49 -38.25
N GLY A 333 28.34 -1.20 -39.27
CA GLY A 333 27.91 -0.37 -40.40
C GLY A 333 28.92 -0.11 -41.51
N GLN A 334 30.16 -0.63 -41.40
CA GLN A 334 31.10 -0.66 -42.52
C GLN A 334 31.71 -2.05 -42.66
N GLU A 335 30.89 -3.03 -43.04
CA GLU A 335 31.40 -4.12 -43.84
C GLU A 335 31.82 -3.55 -45.20
N GLN A 336 33.14 -3.45 -45.36
CA GLN A 336 33.80 -3.13 -46.62
C GLN A 336 33.36 -4.16 -47.66
N GLY A 337 32.62 -3.69 -48.67
CA GLY A 337 32.42 -4.47 -49.89
C GLY A 337 33.79 -4.80 -50.51
N PRO A 338 33.97 -6.01 -51.07
CA PRO A 338 35.23 -6.36 -51.71
C PRO A 338 35.40 -5.54 -52.99
N ASP A 339 36.50 -4.80 -53.08
CA ASP A 339 36.96 -4.14 -54.30
C ASP A 339 37.24 -5.20 -55.39
N GLU A 340 36.85 -4.86 -56.62
CA GLU A 340 37.01 -5.61 -57.88
C GLU A 340 38.46 -5.90 -58.28
#